data_AF-T1BDA2-F1
#
_entry.id   AF-T1BDA2-F1
#
_cell.length_a   1.000
_cell.length_b   1.000
_cell.length_c   1.000
_cell.angle_alpha   90.00
_cell.angle_beta   90.00
_cell.angle_gamma   90.00
#
_symmetry.space_group_name_H-M   'P 1'
#
loop_
_entity.id
_entity.type
_entity.pdbx_description
1 polymer ?
#
loop_
_entity_poly.entity_id
_entity_poly.type
_entity_poly.pdbx_seq_one_letter_code
_entity_poly.pdbx_strand_id
1 'polypeptide(L)' 'MRFLVDAQLPPALARLLEDRGHQAEHVLDCGLERASDAAI' A
#
# COMPACT_ATOMS: atom_id res chain seq x y z
N MET A 1 -7.83 4.45 11.58
CA MET A 1 -6.69 5.00 10.81
C MET A 1 -6.59 4.24 9.51
N ARG A 2 -6.19 4.91 8.42
CA ARG A 2 -6.03 4.30 7.09
C ARG A 2 -4.55 4.16 6.79
N PHE A 3 -4.12 2.95 6.43
CA PHE A 3 -2.74 2.62 6.11
C PHE A 3 -2.60 2.49 4.59
N LEU A 4 -1.49 3.00 4.07
CA LEU A 4 -1.04 2.73 2.72
C LEU A 4 0.27 1.95 2.83
N VAL A 5 0.29 0.73 2.30
CA VAL A 5 1.46 -0.17 2.35
C VAL A 5 2.32 0.09 1.13
N ASP A 6 3.56 0.49 1.39
CA ASP A 6 4.57 0.82 0.38
C ASP A 6 4.96 -0.39 -0.47
N ALA A 7 5.42 -0.14 -1.71
CA ALA A 7 5.85 -1.16 -2.67
C ALA A 7 7.01 -2.02 -2.16
N GLN A 8 7.80 -1.51 -1.20
CA GLN A 8 8.89 -2.24 -0.56
C GLN A 8 8.41 -3.35 0.38
N LEU A 9 7.13 -3.34 0.77
CA LEU A 9 6.52 -4.31 1.66
C LEU A 9 5.60 -5.24 0.86
N PRO A 10 5.33 -6.46 1.35
CA PRO A 10 4.43 -7.36 0.64
C PRO A 10 2.96 -6.92 0.77
N PRO A 11 2.11 -7.08 -0.27
CA PRO A 11 0.66 -6.83 -0.20
C PRO A 11 -0.06 -7.60 0.90
N ALA A 12 0.49 -8.75 1.31
CA ALA A 12 -0.04 -9.53 2.43
C ALA A 12 -0.07 -8.74 3.75
N LEU A 13 0.77 -7.71 3.91
CA LEU A 13 0.75 -6.84 5.09
C LEU A 13 -0.52 -5.97 5.15
N ALA A 14 -1.00 -5.46 4.01
CA ALA A 14 -2.25 -4.70 3.96
C ALA A 14 -3.42 -5.59 4.42
N ARG A 15 -3.51 -6.80 3.87
CA ARG A 15 -4.53 -7.80 4.25
C ARG A 15 -4.48 -8.15 5.73
N LEU A 16 -3.27 -8.29 6.28
CA LEU A 16 -3.06 -8.58 7.70
C LEU A 16 -3.55 -7.43 8.63
N LEU A 17 -3.43 -6.19 8.16
CA LEU A 17 -3.94 -5.01 8.87
C LEU A 17 -5.47 -4.95 8.78
N GLU A 18 -6.04 -5.28 7.63
CA GLU A 18 -7.49 -5.43 7.42
C GLU A 18 -8.11 -6.49 8.34
N ASP A 19 -7.49 -7.67 8.43
CA ASP A 19 -7.90 -8.75 9.33
C ASP A 19 -7.88 -8.33 10.81
N ARG A 20 -7.08 -7.31 11.17
CA ARG A 20 -7.02 -6.71 12.52
C ARG A 20 -7.99 -5.54 12.72
N GLY A 21 -8.83 -5.24 11.73
CA GLY A 21 -9.83 -4.17 11.80
C GLY A 21 -9.31 -2.79 11.42
N HIS A 22 -8.16 -2.70 10.74
CA HIS A 22 -7.65 -1.45 10.19
C HIS A 22 -7.98 -1.33 8.70
N GLN A 23 -8.27 -0.13 8.22
CA GLN A 23 -8.36 0.09 6.77
C GLN A 23 -6.93 0.16 6.21
N ALA A 24 -6.56 -0.72 5.28
CA ALA A 24 -5.23 -0.75 4.70
C ALA A 24 -5.28 -1.12 3.21
N GLU A 25 -4.52 -0.41 2.38
CA GLU A 25 -4.40 -0.68 0.94
C GLU A 25 -2.91 -0.78 0.59
N HIS A 26 -2.54 -1.63 -0.37
CA HIS A 26 -1.17 -1.64 -0.90
C HIS A 26 -1.05 -0.71 -2.10
N VAL A 27 0.10 -0.06 -2.31
CA VAL A 27 0.29 0.87 -3.45
C VAL A 27 0.02 0.20 -4.81
N LEU A 28 0.30 -1.10 -4.94
CA LEU A 28 -0.06 -1.91 -6.13
C LEU A 28 -1.58 -1.97 -6.38
N ASP A 29 -2.39 -2.02 -5.31
CA ASP A 29 -3.85 -2.06 -5.43
C ASP A 29 -4.41 -0.68 -5.83
N CYS A 30 -3.65 0.38 -5.53
CA CYS A 30 -4.00 1.76 -5.86
C CYS A 30 -3.40 2.26 -7.20
N GLY A 31 -2.62 1.44 -7.92
CA GLY A 31 -1.90 1.87 -9.13
C GLY A 31 -0.78 2.89 -8.87
N LEU A 32 -0.29 2.94 -7.63
CA LEU A 32 0.75 3.87 -7.15
C LEU A 32 2.16 3.24 -7.19
N GLU A 33 2.32 2.03 -7.70
CA GLU A 33 3.62 1.33 -7.74
C GLU A 33 4.67 1.99 -8.64
N ARG A 34 4.23 2.87 -9.55
CA ARG A 34 5.06 3.52 -10.57
C ARG A 34 4.73 5.01 -10.65
N ALA A 35 5.01 5.73 -9.57
CA ALA A 35 5.24 7.17 -9.72
C ALA A 35 6.45 7.35 -10.65
N SER A 36 6.30 8.12 -11.73
CA SER A 36 7.43 8.37 -12.63
C SER A 36 8.49 9.20 -11.91
N ASP A 37 9.75 8.77 -11.93
CA ASP A 37 10.91 9.51 -11.39
C ASP A 37 11.12 10.90 -12.02
N ALA A 38 10.32 11.29 -13.01
CA ALA A 38 10.42 12.54 -13.76
C ALA A 38 10.05 13.81 -12.96
N ALA A 39 9.92 13.74 -11.64
CA ALA A 39 9.62 14.87 -10.78
C ALA A 39 10.83 15.22 -9.90
N ILE A 40 11.76 16.01 -10.44
CA ILE A 40 12.70 16.84 -9.67
C ILE A 40 12.71 18.23 -10.29
#